data_AF-A0A2V8Y112-F1
#
_entry.id   AF-A0A2V8Y112-F1
#
_cell.length_a   1.000
_cell.length_b   1.000
_cell.length_c   1.000
_cell.angle_alpha   90.00
_cell.angle_beta   90.00
_cell.angle_gamma   90.00
#
_symmetry.space_group_name_H-M   'P 1'
#
loop_
_entity.id
_entity.type
_entity.pdbx_description
1 polymer ?
#
loop_
_entity_poly.entity_id
_entity_poly.type
_entity_poly.pdbx_seq_one_letter_code
_entity_poly.pdbx_strand_id
1 'polypeptide(L)'
;MAHHRRIVVEQQVEKDCTRITDKLKTEFSYRQIDLHPDVAAYLGKFMAKKSGLVLHTSEGTPYLYGNLADDWLDPRLAKLGLYEVGMG
;
A
#
# COMPACT_ATOMS: atom_id res chain seq x y z
N MET A 1 -3.84 22.48 -17.82
CA MET A 1 -3.90 21.03 -18.09
C MET A 1 -3.53 20.32 -16.79
N ALA A 2 -4.47 19.64 -16.14
CA ALA A 2 -4.16 18.86 -14.95
C ALA A 2 -3.36 17.64 -15.39
N HIS A 3 -2.08 17.56 -14.99
CA HIS A 3 -1.31 16.34 -15.17
C HIS A 3 -1.95 15.25 -14.30
N HIS A 4 -2.66 14.32 -14.93
CA HIS A 4 -3.12 13.09 -14.28
C HIS A 4 -1.90 12.39 -13.70
N ARG A 5 -1.86 12.25 -12.37
CA ARG A 5 -0.80 11.51 -11.68
C ARG A 5 -1.14 10.03 -11.75
N ARG A 6 -0.12 9.21 -11.96
CA ARG A 6 -0.24 7.77 -12.14
C ARG A 6 0.72 7.05 -11.21
N ILE A 7 0.29 5.90 -10.72
CA ILE A 7 1.16 4.92 -10.06
C ILE A 7 1.43 3.80 -11.07
N VAL A 8 2.70 3.39 -11.17
CA VAL A 8 3.10 2.21 -11.94
C VAL A 8 3.34 1.07 -10.95
N VAL A 9 2.75 -0.08 -11.23
CA VAL A 9 2.96 -1.30 -10.45
C VAL A 9 3.87 -2.22 -11.24
N GLU A 10 5.13 -2.27 -10.84
CA GLU A 10 6.19 -3.05 -11.49
C GLU A 10 7.04 -3.86 -10.51
N GLN A 11 6.78 -3.73 -9.20
CA GLN A 11 7.45 -4.45 -8.12
C GLN A 11 6.43 -5.10 -7.20
N GLN A 12 6.87 -6.09 -6.41
CA GLN A 12 6.05 -6.68 -5.36
C GLN A 12 6.89 -7.02 -4.12
N VAL A 13 6.20 -7.29 -3.03
CA VAL A 13 6.74 -7.88 -1.81
C VAL A 13 6.38 -9.37 -1.79
N GLU A 14 7.32 -10.23 -1.39
CA GLU A 14 7.02 -11.64 -1.24
C GLU A 14 6.00 -11.88 -0.11
N LYS A 15 5.09 -12.84 -0.30
CA LYS A 15 3.91 -13.01 0.54
C LYS A 15 4.22 -13.04 2.05
N ASP A 16 5.26 -13.77 2.42
CA ASP A 16 5.59 -14.07 3.81
C ASP A 16 6.99 -13.55 4.20
N CYS A 17 7.57 -12.65 3.40
CA CYS A 17 8.84 -12.02 3.76
C CYS A 17 8.94 -10.58 3.24
N THR A 18 9.73 -9.75 3.93
CA THR A 18 9.87 -8.31 3.65
C THR A 18 10.70 -8.00 2.40
N ARG A 19 11.07 -9.01 1.61
CA ARG A 19 11.89 -8.87 0.40
C ARG A 19 11.08 -8.26 -0.73
N ILE A 20 11.59 -7.16 -1.28
CA ILE A 20 11.10 -6.54 -2.51
C ILE A 20 11.73 -7.26 -3.69
N THR A 21 10.92 -7.58 -4.70
CA THR A 21 11.38 -8.08 -5.98
C THR A 21 10.90 -7.17 -7.11
N ASP A 22 11.79 -6.99 -8.08
CA ASP A 22 11.57 -6.30 -9.36
C ASP A 22 10.75 -7.14 -10.36
N LYS A 23 10.39 -8.36 -9.99
CA LYS A 23 9.58 -9.26 -10.79
C LYS A 23 8.19 -9.31 -10.22
N LEU A 24 7.21 -9.12 -11.08
CA LEU A 24 5.81 -9.37 -10.75
C LEU A 24 5.50 -10.86 -10.76
N LYS A 25 4.47 -11.27 -10.02
CA LYS A 25 4.04 -12.67 -9.94
C LYS A 25 3.68 -13.25 -11.31
N THR A 26 3.10 -12.41 -12.16
CA THR A 26 2.73 -12.69 -13.55
C THR A 26 2.87 -11.41 -14.38
N GLU A 27 3.01 -11.54 -15.69
CA GLU A 27 2.99 -10.39 -16.63
C GLU A 27 1.69 -9.56 -16.51
N PHE A 28 0.57 -10.22 -16.24
CA PHE A 28 -0.74 -9.58 -16.02
C PHE A 28 -0.83 -8.73 -14.75
N SER A 29 0.15 -8.82 -13.85
CA SER A 29 0.17 -8.00 -12.65
C SER A 29 0.67 -6.58 -12.93
N TYR A 30 1.29 -6.33 -14.09
CA TYR A 30 1.75 -5.00 -14.48
C TYR A 30 0.55 -4.10 -14.74
N ARG A 31 0.53 -2.93 -14.11
CA ARG A 31 -0.58 -1.99 -14.30
C ARG A 31 -0.16 -0.56 -14.04
N GLN A 32 -0.82 0.31 -14.76
CA GLN A 32 -0.74 1.75 -14.63
C GLN A 32 -2.09 2.26 -14.13
N ILE A 33 -2.09 2.88 -12.96
CA ILE A 33 -3.31 3.30 -12.28
C ILE A 33 -3.33 4.81 -12.24
N ASP A 34 -4.28 5.41 -12.95
CA ASP A 34 -4.51 6.84 -12.87
C ASP A 34 -5.15 7.18 -11.52
N LEU A 35 -4.67 8.25 -10.90
CA LEU A 35 -5.14 8.71 -9.61
C LEU A 35 -6.14 9.85 -9.79
N HIS A 36 -7.23 9.79 -9.02
CA HIS A 36 -8.09 10.95 -8.82
C HIS A 36 -7.27 12.12 -8.25
N PRO A 37 -7.52 13.38 -8.65
CA PRO A 37 -6.76 14.55 -8.19
C PRO A 37 -6.60 14.66 -6.68
N ASP A 38 -7.65 14.34 -5.91
CA ASP A 38 -7.59 14.40 -4.44
C ASP A 38 -6.64 13.35 -3.85
N VAL A 39 -6.65 12.13 -4.40
CA VAL A 39 -5.74 11.05 -3.99
C VAL A 39 -4.30 11.43 -4.36
N ALA A 40 -4.11 11.96 -5.57
CA ALA A 40 -2.82 12.44 -6.05
C ALA A 40 -2.25 13.58 -5.19
N ALA A 41 -3.10 14.52 -4.75
CA ALA A 41 -2.72 15.61 -3.86
C ALA A 41 -2.37 15.11 -2.47
N TYR A 42 -3.17 14.20 -1.91
CA TYR A 42 -2.92 13.57 -0.62
C TYR A 42 -1.58 12.81 -0.61
N LEU A 43 -1.38 11.90 -1.56
CA LEU A 43 -0.15 11.12 -1.66
C LEU A 43 1.07 12.02 -1.90
N GLY A 44 0.92 13.06 -2.72
CA GLY A 44 2.01 14.03 -2.95
C GLY A 44 2.46 14.73 -1.67
N LYS A 45 1.52 15.17 -0.82
CA LYS A 45 1.85 15.77 0.48
C LYS A 45 2.50 14.76 1.42
N PHE A 46 1.97 13.53 1.45
CA PHE A 46 2.48 12.45 2.29
C PHE A 46 3.92 12.03 1.92
N MET A 47 4.26 12.08 0.63
CA MET A 47 5.54 11.63 0.09
C MET A 47 6.60 12.74 0.00
N ALA A 48 6.26 14.01 0.19
CA ALA A 48 7.13 15.15 -0.14
C ALA A 48 8.55 15.12 0.49
N LYS A 49 8.73 14.38 1.59
CA LYS A 49 10.03 14.21 2.28
C LYS A 49 10.45 12.73 2.42
N LYS A 50 9.84 11.84 1.65
CA LYS A 50 10.09 10.40 1.70
C LYS A 50 10.76 9.93 0.41
N SER A 51 11.65 8.97 0.53
CA SER A 51 12.31 8.29 -0.59
C SER A 51 12.34 6.79 -0.34
N GLY A 52 12.28 5.99 -1.39
CA GLY A 52 12.18 4.53 -1.28
C GLY A 52 10.76 4.08 -0.91
N LEU A 53 10.63 3.19 0.09
CA LEU A 53 9.33 2.76 0.57
C LEU A 53 8.57 3.94 1.19
N VAL A 54 7.36 4.19 0.68
CA VAL A 54 6.49 5.28 1.15
C VAL A 54 5.72 4.87 2.41
N LEU A 55 5.29 3.61 2.43
CA LEU A 55 4.65 2.92 3.54
C LEU A 55 5.62 1.84 4.01
N HIS A 56 6.09 1.96 5.25
CA HIS A 56 7.06 1.05 5.83
C HIS A 56 6.87 0.97 7.35
N THR A 57 7.33 -0.12 7.94
CA THR A 57 7.40 -0.32 9.39
C THR A 57 8.40 0.66 10.02
N SER A 58 8.46 0.72 11.36
CA SER A 58 9.51 1.46 12.07
C SER A 58 10.93 1.01 11.73
N GLU A 59 11.09 -0.21 11.23
CA GLU A 59 12.38 -0.79 10.82
C GLU A 59 12.72 -0.49 9.34
N GLY A 60 11.86 0.22 8.62
CA GLY A 60 12.08 0.56 7.22
C GLY A 60 11.77 -0.58 6.22
N THR A 61 11.08 -1.62 6.67
CA THR A 61 10.64 -2.75 5.82
C THR A 61 9.20 -2.55 5.31
N PRO A 62 8.80 -3.22 4.19
CA PRO A 62 7.41 -3.20 3.78
C PRO A 62 6.49 -3.82 4.82
N TYR A 63 5.24 -3.35 4.91
CA TYR A 63 4.21 -4.04 5.67
C TYR A 63 3.81 -5.34 4.98
N LEU A 64 3.79 -6.45 5.74
CA LEU A 64 3.13 -7.67 5.30
C LEU A 64 1.62 -7.52 5.47
N TYR A 65 0.85 -8.13 4.57
CA TYR A 65 -0.61 -7.99 4.55
C TYR A 65 -1.25 -8.41 5.88
N GLY A 66 -0.86 -9.58 6.42
CA GLY A 66 -1.41 -10.09 7.69
C GLY A 66 -1.20 -9.10 8.82
N ASN A 67 0.04 -8.63 9.01
CA ASN A 67 0.36 -7.67 10.07
C ASN A 67 -0.41 -6.35 9.92
N LEU A 68 -0.59 -5.85 8.70
CA LEU A 68 -1.32 -4.60 8.49
C LEU A 68 -2.81 -4.73 8.86
N ALA A 69 -3.44 -5.85 8.51
CA ALA A 69 -4.83 -6.12 8.87
C ALA A 69 -4.96 -6.29 10.39
N ASP A 70 -4.23 -7.24 10.96
CA ASP A 70 -4.36 -7.67 12.35
C ASP A 70 -3.93 -6.57 13.34
N ASP A 71 -2.80 -5.90 13.08
CA ASP A 71 -2.23 -4.95 14.05
C ASP A 71 -2.84 -3.54 13.93
N TRP A 72 -3.33 -3.18 12.74
CA TRP A 72 -3.73 -1.80 12.45
C TRP A 72 -5.20 -1.64 12.09
N LEU A 73 -5.72 -2.43 11.15
CA LEU A 73 -7.07 -2.24 10.61
C LEU A 73 -8.14 -2.78 11.56
N ASP A 74 -8.05 -4.05 11.94
CA ASP A 74 -9.10 -4.76 12.68
C ASP A 74 -9.37 -4.13 14.06
N PRO A 75 -8.36 -3.73 14.86
CA PRO A 75 -8.59 -3.05 16.12
C PRO A 75 -9.33 -1.71 15.97
N ARG A 76 -9.17 -1.03 14.83
CA ARG A 76 -9.86 0.24 14.54
C ARG A 76 -11.29 0.00 14.09
N LEU A 77 -11.51 -0.99 13.23
CA LEU A 77 -12.86 -1.41 12.84
C LEU A 77 -13.66 -1.86 14.07
N ALA A 78 -13.06 -2.64 14.97
CA ALA A 78 -13.71 -3.06 16.22
C ALA A 78 -14.11 -1.87 17.10
N LYS A 79 -13.23 -0.87 17.24
CA LYS A 79 -13.54 0.38 17.98
C LYS A 79 -14.68 1.19 17.36
N LEU A 80 -14.85 1.09 16.04
CA LEU A 80 -15.94 1.75 15.32
C LEU A 80 -17.23 0.90 15.29
N GLY A 81 -17.22 -0.31 15.86
CA GLY A 81 -18.34 -1.25 15.78
C GLY A 81 -18.55 -1.84 14.38
N LEU A 82 -17.51 -1.83 13.54
CA LEU A 82 -17.53 -2.26 12.14
C LEU A 82 -16.80 -3.60 11.92
N TYR A 83 -16.54 -4.37 12.99
CA TYR A 83 -15.83 -5.64 12.91
C TYR A 83 -16.76 -6.80 13.26
N GLU A 84 -16.82 -7.80 12.38
CA GLU A 84 -17.49 -9.09 12.61
C GLU A 84 -16.45 -10.21 12.48
N VAL A 85 -16.50 -11.18 13.39
CA VAL A 85 -15.62 -12.35 13.36
C VAL A 85 -15.89 -13.13 12.08
N GLY A 86 -14.86 -13.25 11.22
CA GLY A 86 -14.96 -13.96 9.94
C GLY A 86 -15.04 -13.07 8.69
N MET A 87 -14.95 -11.74 8.82
CA MET A 87 -14.65 -10.86 7.69
C MET A 87 -13.14 -10.90 7.37
N GLY A 88 -12.68 -11.97 6.73
CA GLY A 88 -11.29 -12.15 6.30
C GLY A 88 -11.13 -13.23 5.24
#